data_AF-A0A8W8N567-F1
#
_entry.id   AF-A0A8W8N567-F1
#
_cell.length_a   1.000
_cell.length_b   1.000
_cell.length_c   1.000
_cell.angle_alpha   90.00
_cell.angle_beta   90.00
_cell.angle_gamma   90.00
#
_symmetry.space_group_name_H-M   'P 1'
#
loop_
_entity.id
_entity.type
_entity.pdbx_description
1 polymer ?
#
loop_
_entity_poly.entity_id
_entity_poly.type
_entity_poly.pdbx_seq_one_letter_code
_entity_poly.pdbx_strand_id
1 'polypeptide(L)'
;METLDSFLPNVTTQDTRKRIQAHQDLVPYLSDPHSSLTCPEMDEFIGGLVGWVNCSNYKISMNGLEILCLMVDRMGEDFKIHVSSVLPAVVDRLGDAKDQVREMAQQLLLKIMMPATSPQFVFDRIQGSFTHKLWRVRDEVLICLQNTVNTYGARSLQLSKIVPSICKLLDDQNSQVRETAIMTLAEVYRHVGERVRQDLAKKGIAPQRLNQIYAKFDEVKHSGGMLATADFGEYNSYLDLQGKKMQIFYVT
;
A
#
# COMPACT_ATOMS: atom_id res chain seq x y z
N MET A 1 9.63 -28.19 -21.95
CA MET A 1 9.99 -26.99 -21.15
C MET A 1 9.39 -27.18 -19.79
N GLU A 2 10.14 -26.87 -18.74
CA GLU A 2 9.58 -26.82 -17.38
C GLU A 2 8.48 -25.75 -17.34
N THR A 3 7.42 -26.04 -16.59
CA THR A 3 6.27 -25.15 -16.41
C THR A 3 6.12 -24.86 -14.92
N LEU A 4 5.43 -23.78 -14.57
CA LEU A 4 5.22 -23.41 -13.16
C LEU A 4 4.59 -24.54 -12.32
N ASP A 5 3.78 -25.39 -12.96
CA ASP A 5 3.19 -26.59 -12.37
C ASP A 5 4.20 -27.56 -11.71
N SER A 6 5.44 -27.65 -12.22
CA SER A 6 6.46 -28.56 -11.66
C SER A 6 6.83 -28.22 -10.22
N PHE A 7 6.66 -26.96 -9.82
CA PHE A 7 6.98 -26.48 -8.48
C PHE A 7 5.83 -26.67 -7.48
N LEU A 8 4.60 -26.94 -7.95
CA LEU A 8 3.40 -27.00 -7.11
C LEU A 8 3.55 -27.94 -5.90
N PRO A 9 4.09 -29.18 -6.03
CA PRO A 9 4.24 -30.08 -4.88
C PRO A 9 5.14 -29.51 -3.77
N ASN A 10 6.15 -28.73 -4.13
CA ASN A 10 7.05 -28.11 -3.16
C ASN A 10 6.51 -26.78 -2.63
N VAL A 11 5.58 -26.14 -3.34
CA VAL A 11 4.85 -24.96 -2.87
C VAL A 11 3.78 -25.34 -1.86
N THR A 12 3.06 -26.45 -2.06
CA THR A 12 1.94 -26.85 -1.18
C THR A 12 2.36 -27.70 0.03
N THR A 13 3.57 -28.27 0.01
CA THR A 13 4.10 -29.06 1.14
C THR A 13 4.25 -28.24 2.43
N GLN A 14 4.22 -28.89 3.59
CA GLN A 14 4.56 -28.27 4.89
C GLN A 14 6.04 -28.42 5.28
N ASP A 15 6.83 -29.17 4.50
CA ASP A 15 8.26 -29.35 4.74
C ASP A 15 9.03 -28.04 4.46
N THR A 16 9.57 -27.45 5.52
CA THR A 16 10.31 -26.18 5.45
C THR A 16 11.53 -26.25 4.53
N ARG A 17 12.24 -27.40 4.47
CA ARG A 17 13.42 -27.53 3.61
C ARG A 17 13.02 -27.53 2.15
N LYS A 18 11.93 -28.24 1.79
CA LYS A 18 11.39 -28.25 0.43
C LYS A 18 10.91 -26.88 -0.01
N ARG A 19 10.26 -26.11 0.88
CA ARG A 19 9.87 -24.72 0.58
C ARG A 19 11.08 -23.81 0.33
N ILE A 20 12.15 -23.95 1.12
CA ILE A 20 13.39 -23.18 0.90
C ILE A 20 14.02 -23.53 -0.44
N GLN A 21 14.10 -24.83 -0.78
CA GLN A 21 14.62 -25.26 -2.08
C GLN A 21 13.75 -24.73 -3.22
N ALA A 22 12.43 -24.85 -3.12
CA ALA A 22 11.51 -24.32 -4.13
C ALA A 22 11.65 -22.81 -4.32
N HIS A 23 11.89 -22.04 -3.26
CA HIS A 23 12.20 -20.62 -3.41
C HIS A 23 13.49 -20.40 -4.22
N GLN A 24 14.56 -21.14 -3.93
CA GLN A 24 15.83 -21.04 -4.65
C GLN A 24 15.70 -21.36 -6.14
N ASP A 25 14.79 -22.26 -6.49
CA ASP A 25 14.55 -22.68 -7.87
C ASP A 25 13.54 -21.74 -8.58
N LEU A 26 12.50 -21.27 -7.87
CA LEU A 26 11.47 -20.39 -8.41
C LEU A 26 11.97 -18.97 -8.71
N VAL A 27 12.87 -18.42 -7.89
CA VAL A 27 13.40 -17.06 -8.12
C VAL A 27 14.06 -16.93 -9.50
N PRO A 28 15.06 -17.76 -9.89
CA PRO A 28 15.65 -17.66 -11.22
C PRO A 28 14.64 -18.02 -12.33
N TYR A 29 13.76 -19.00 -12.10
CA TYR A 29 12.72 -19.38 -13.06
C TYR A 29 11.78 -18.22 -13.39
N LEU A 30 11.25 -17.53 -12.36
CA LEU A 30 10.35 -16.39 -12.53
C LEU A 30 11.08 -15.12 -12.95
N SER A 31 12.39 -15.02 -12.71
CA SER A 31 13.21 -13.90 -13.19
C SER A 31 13.49 -13.97 -14.70
N ASP A 32 13.47 -15.17 -15.30
CA ASP A 32 13.57 -15.33 -16.76
C ASP A 32 12.21 -15.05 -17.43
N PRO A 33 12.07 -13.96 -18.21
CA PRO A 33 10.81 -13.60 -18.88
C PRO A 33 10.29 -14.68 -19.85
N HIS A 34 11.16 -15.59 -20.31
CA HIS A 34 10.81 -16.65 -21.27
C HIS A 34 10.24 -17.92 -20.60
N SER A 35 10.40 -18.08 -19.29
CA SER A 35 9.85 -19.22 -18.54
C SER A 35 8.33 -19.27 -18.61
N SER A 36 7.73 -20.45 -18.73
CA SER A 36 6.27 -20.56 -18.86
C SER A 36 5.55 -20.37 -17.52
N LEU A 37 4.50 -19.55 -17.50
CA LEU A 37 3.61 -19.44 -16.32
C LEU A 37 2.46 -20.45 -16.35
N THR A 38 2.45 -21.40 -17.28
CA THR A 38 1.40 -22.42 -17.35
C THR A 38 1.36 -23.23 -16.05
N CYS A 39 0.22 -23.17 -15.36
CA CYS A 39 -0.11 -23.99 -14.21
C CYS A 39 -1.64 -24.19 -14.21
N PRO A 40 -2.14 -25.41 -14.49
CA PRO A 40 -3.57 -25.71 -14.44
C PRO A 40 -4.19 -25.43 -13.07
N GLU A 41 -3.40 -25.64 -12.01
CA GLU A 41 -3.80 -25.46 -10.62
C GLU A 41 -3.27 -24.12 -10.05
N MET A 42 -3.32 -23.04 -10.84
CA MET A 42 -2.80 -21.71 -10.45
C MET A 42 -3.37 -21.21 -9.11
N ASP A 43 -4.66 -21.43 -8.86
CA ASP A 43 -5.28 -21.04 -7.59
C ASP A 43 -4.68 -21.80 -6.39
N GLU A 44 -4.36 -23.07 -6.56
CA GLU A 44 -3.69 -23.87 -5.52
C GLU A 44 -2.23 -23.42 -5.34
N PHE A 45 -1.54 -23.08 -6.43
CA PHE A 45 -0.20 -22.54 -6.38
C PHE A 45 -0.14 -21.22 -5.58
N ILE A 46 -1.02 -20.27 -5.90
CA ILE A 46 -1.15 -19.02 -5.16
C ILE A 46 -1.58 -19.28 -3.72
N GLY A 47 -2.52 -20.21 -3.49
CA GLY A 47 -2.94 -20.61 -2.15
C GLY A 47 -1.78 -21.16 -1.30
N GLY A 48 -0.89 -21.96 -1.90
CA GLY A 48 0.33 -22.44 -1.26
C GLY A 48 1.28 -21.31 -0.87
N LEU A 49 1.50 -20.33 -1.77
CA LEU A 49 2.30 -19.14 -1.47
C LEU A 49 1.68 -18.26 -0.38
N VAL A 50 0.35 -18.10 -0.35
CA VAL A 50 -0.34 -17.45 0.77
C VAL A 50 -0.09 -18.21 2.08
N GLY A 51 -0.05 -19.54 2.03
CA GLY A 51 0.38 -20.40 3.14
C GLY A 51 1.83 -20.16 3.58
N TRP A 52 2.73 -19.79 2.66
CA TRP A 52 4.10 -19.39 2.98
C TRP A 52 4.10 -18.03 3.69
N VAL A 53 3.41 -17.03 3.14
CA VAL A 53 3.29 -15.69 3.72
C VAL A 53 2.79 -15.74 5.16
N ASN A 54 1.81 -16.61 5.46
CA ASN A 54 1.25 -16.80 6.80
C ASN A 54 2.12 -17.66 7.74
N CYS A 55 3.24 -18.21 7.26
CA CYS A 55 4.11 -19.05 8.08
C CYS A 55 4.76 -18.25 9.21
N SER A 56 4.83 -18.84 10.41
CA SER A 56 5.52 -18.24 11.56
C SER A 56 7.04 -18.16 11.38
N ASN A 57 7.61 -18.98 10.50
CA ASN A 57 9.00 -18.88 10.09
C ASN A 57 9.17 -17.67 9.15
N TYR A 58 9.76 -16.59 9.67
CA TYR A 58 9.92 -15.34 8.94
C TYR A 58 10.65 -15.52 7.58
N LYS A 59 11.56 -16.50 7.46
CA LYS A 59 12.27 -16.76 6.20
C LYS A 59 11.32 -17.32 5.14
N ILE A 60 10.44 -18.26 5.52
CA ILE A 60 9.42 -18.79 4.61
C ILE A 60 8.40 -17.72 4.25
N SER A 61 7.97 -16.93 5.23
CA SER A 61 7.06 -15.80 4.99
C SER A 61 7.63 -14.80 4.00
N MET A 62 8.87 -14.37 4.20
CA MET A 62 9.58 -13.47 3.31
C MET A 62 9.75 -14.06 1.90
N ASN A 63 10.14 -15.34 1.80
CA ASN A 63 10.25 -16.04 0.53
C ASN A 63 8.90 -16.07 -0.22
N GLY A 64 7.78 -16.29 0.50
CA GLY A 64 6.44 -16.27 -0.09
C GLY A 64 6.08 -14.89 -0.66
N LEU A 65 6.40 -13.82 0.06
CA LEU A 65 6.19 -12.45 -0.40
C LEU A 65 7.04 -12.15 -1.66
N GLU A 66 8.31 -12.58 -1.69
CA GLU A 66 9.20 -12.38 -2.83
C GLU A 66 8.73 -13.11 -4.09
N ILE A 67 8.30 -14.38 -3.96
CA ILE A 67 7.74 -15.12 -5.10
C ILE A 67 6.45 -14.44 -5.59
N LEU A 68 5.58 -13.95 -4.69
CA LEU A 68 4.39 -13.20 -5.10
C LEU A 68 4.73 -11.90 -5.82
N CYS A 69 5.80 -11.18 -5.42
CA CYS A 69 6.30 -10.02 -6.17
C CYS A 69 6.65 -10.40 -7.62
N LEU A 70 7.40 -11.48 -7.80
CA LEU A 70 7.79 -11.96 -9.13
C LEU A 70 6.57 -12.42 -9.94
N MET A 71 5.61 -13.10 -9.30
CA MET A 71 4.36 -13.51 -9.95
C MET A 71 3.57 -12.30 -10.44
N VAL A 72 3.44 -11.24 -9.64
CA VAL A 72 2.76 -10.01 -10.05
C VAL A 72 3.47 -9.37 -11.25
N ASP A 73 4.80 -9.28 -11.23
CA ASP A 73 5.57 -8.71 -12.33
C ASP A 73 5.40 -9.51 -13.64
N ARG A 74 5.32 -10.85 -13.53
CA ARG A 74 5.22 -11.76 -14.66
C ARG A 74 3.80 -11.88 -15.23
N MET A 75 2.78 -11.83 -14.37
CA MET A 75 1.37 -11.97 -14.75
C MET A 75 0.72 -10.64 -15.16
N GLY A 76 1.21 -9.51 -14.65
CA GLY A 76 0.58 -8.23 -14.94
C GLY A 76 -0.86 -8.16 -14.42
N GLU A 77 -1.78 -7.68 -15.27
CA GLU A 77 -3.20 -7.56 -14.98
C GLU A 77 -3.88 -8.92 -14.68
N ASP A 78 -3.35 -10.03 -15.19
CA ASP A 78 -3.90 -11.37 -14.96
C ASP A 78 -3.83 -11.76 -13.47
N PHE A 79 -2.93 -11.14 -12.69
CA PHE A 79 -2.85 -11.37 -11.25
C PHE A 79 -4.08 -10.85 -10.49
N LYS A 80 -4.87 -9.93 -11.07
CA LYS A 80 -6.02 -9.27 -10.43
C LYS A 80 -7.00 -10.24 -9.78
N ILE A 81 -7.24 -11.40 -10.40
CA ILE A 81 -8.19 -12.40 -9.89
C ILE A 81 -7.75 -13.00 -8.55
N HIS A 82 -6.44 -13.01 -8.28
CA HIS A 82 -5.85 -13.57 -7.07
C HIS A 82 -5.68 -12.53 -5.94
N VAL A 83 -5.84 -11.24 -6.22
CA VAL A 83 -5.56 -10.17 -5.24
C VAL A 83 -6.40 -10.34 -3.97
N SER A 84 -7.67 -10.74 -4.10
CA SER A 84 -8.56 -10.89 -2.93
C SER A 84 -8.12 -11.99 -1.97
N SER A 85 -7.44 -13.05 -2.44
CA SER A 85 -6.93 -14.12 -1.59
C SER A 85 -5.56 -13.79 -0.98
N VAL A 86 -4.75 -13.00 -1.69
CA VAL A 86 -3.39 -12.63 -1.26
C VAL A 86 -3.39 -11.48 -0.25
N LEU A 87 -4.19 -10.45 -0.50
CA LEU A 87 -4.10 -9.16 0.19
C LEU A 87 -4.22 -9.25 1.73
N PRO A 88 -5.12 -10.06 2.33
CA PRO A 88 -5.20 -10.18 3.78
C PRO A 88 -3.88 -10.66 4.42
N ALA A 89 -3.22 -11.65 3.82
CA ALA A 89 -1.95 -12.18 4.33
C ALA A 89 -0.83 -11.15 4.26
N VAL A 90 -0.78 -10.37 3.18
CA VAL A 90 0.21 -9.29 3.00
C VAL A 90 -0.01 -8.17 4.01
N VAL A 91 -1.24 -7.76 4.27
CA VAL A 91 -1.58 -6.75 5.29
C VAL A 91 -1.16 -7.21 6.67
N ASP A 92 -1.37 -8.48 7.02
CA ASP A 92 -0.91 -9.03 8.30
C ASP A 92 0.62 -8.99 8.43
N ARG A 93 1.36 -9.14 7.32
CA ARG A 93 2.83 -9.03 7.30
C ARG A 93 3.37 -7.63 7.48
N LEU A 94 2.57 -6.58 7.30
CA LEU A 94 2.92 -5.23 7.77
C LEU A 94 3.05 -5.18 9.30
N GLY A 95 2.54 -6.17 10.03
CA GLY A 95 2.66 -6.26 11.49
C GLY A 95 3.91 -7.00 11.98
N ASP A 96 4.75 -7.50 11.07
CA ASP A 96 5.82 -8.45 11.42
C ASP A 96 6.93 -7.81 12.28
N ALA A 97 7.53 -8.61 13.16
CA ALA A 97 8.61 -8.18 14.02
C ALA A 97 9.93 -7.94 13.26
N LYS A 98 10.08 -8.50 12.06
CA LYS A 98 11.27 -8.35 11.21
C LYS A 98 11.03 -7.30 10.13
N ASP A 99 11.89 -6.28 10.10
CA ASP A 99 11.79 -5.16 9.15
C ASP A 99 11.79 -5.65 7.70
N GLN A 100 12.69 -6.58 7.34
CA GLN A 100 12.75 -7.19 6.01
C GLN A 100 11.41 -7.83 5.54
N VAL A 101 10.61 -8.38 6.46
CA VAL A 101 9.30 -8.95 6.11
C VAL A 101 8.30 -7.83 5.80
N ARG A 102 8.32 -6.77 6.60
CA ARG A 102 7.46 -5.59 6.38
C ARG A 102 7.82 -4.87 5.09
N GLU A 103 9.11 -4.67 4.83
CA GLU A 103 9.62 -4.06 3.59
C GLU A 103 9.19 -4.87 2.36
N MET A 104 9.28 -6.20 2.41
CA MET A 104 8.82 -7.05 1.30
C MET A 104 7.28 -6.98 1.12
N ALA A 105 6.53 -6.90 2.22
CA ALA A 105 5.07 -6.71 2.16
C ALA A 105 4.69 -5.35 1.55
N GLN A 106 5.41 -4.28 1.90
CA GLN A 106 5.25 -2.95 1.28
C GLN A 106 5.51 -3.00 -0.23
N GLN A 107 6.61 -3.65 -0.65
CA GLN A 107 6.94 -3.82 -2.06
C GLN A 107 5.85 -4.58 -2.81
N LEU A 108 5.34 -5.67 -2.24
CA LEU A 108 4.27 -6.45 -2.84
C LEU A 108 2.97 -5.63 -2.98
N LEU A 109 2.60 -4.83 -1.97
CA LEU A 109 1.43 -3.95 -2.07
C LEU A 109 1.57 -2.97 -3.23
N LEU A 110 2.74 -2.34 -3.40
CA LEU A 110 2.98 -1.41 -4.51
C LEU A 110 2.92 -2.12 -5.87
N LYS A 111 3.46 -3.34 -5.99
CA LYS A 111 3.37 -4.14 -7.23
C LYS A 111 1.94 -4.57 -7.54
N ILE A 112 1.14 -4.91 -6.53
CA ILE A 112 -0.28 -5.22 -6.73
C ILE A 112 -1.03 -3.99 -7.25
N MET A 113 -0.66 -2.77 -6.81
CA MET A 113 -1.26 -1.54 -7.33
C MET A 113 -0.96 -1.36 -8.81
N MET A 114 0.27 -1.59 -9.26
CA MET A 114 0.66 -1.57 -10.67
C MET A 114 1.80 -2.58 -10.90
N PRO A 115 1.69 -3.48 -11.90
CA PRO A 115 0.70 -3.48 -13.00
C PRO A 115 -0.63 -4.19 -12.73
N ALA A 116 -0.81 -4.91 -11.62
CA ALA A 116 -1.95 -5.83 -11.51
C ALA A 116 -3.33 -5.14 -11.38
N THR A 117 -3.39 -3.98 -10.72
CA THR A 117 -4.68 -3.31 -10.43
C THR A 117 -4.59 -1.79 -10.50
N SER A 118 -4.87 -1.09 -9.40
CA SER A 118 -4.65 0.34 -9.24
C SER A 118 -4.46 0.67 -7.75
N PRO A 119 -3.84 1.83 -7.41
CA PRO A 119 -3.77 2.30 -6.03
C PRO A 119 -5.14 2.35 -5.34
N GLN A 120 -6.16 2.88 -6.02
CA GLN A 120 -7.52 2.95 -5.46
C GLN A 120 -8.09 1.56 -5.17
N PHE A 121 -7.92 0.59 -6.06
CA PHE A 121 -8.43 -0.77 -5.89
C PHE A 121 -7.89 -1.45 -4.63
N VAL A 122 -6.60 -1.27 -4.36
CA VAL A 122 -5.93 -1.79 -3.17
C VAL A 122 -6.41 -1.06 -1.92
N PHE A 123 -6.42 0.28 -1.93
CA PHE A 123 -6.84 1.07 -0.77
C PHE A 123 -8.31 0.86 -0.40
N ASP A 124 -9.21 0.61 -1.35
CA ASP A 124 -10.61 0.25 -1.06
C ASP A 124 -10.72 -1.05 -0.26
N ARG A 125 -9.79 -2.00 -0.45
CA ARG A 125 -9.79 -3.31 0.22
C ARG A 125 -9.02 -3.33 1.53
N ILE A 126 -8.02 -2.48 1.70
CA ILE A 126 -7.22 -2.44 2.93
C ILE A 126 -7.70 -1.37 3.93
N GLN A 127 -8.87 -0.75 3.76
CA GLN A 127 -9.39 0.26 4.72
C GLN A 127 -9.38 -0.20 6.18
N GLY A 128 -9.63 -1.50 6.44
CA GLY A 128 -9.60 -2.07 7.78
C GLY A 128 -8.23 -2.01 8.47
N SER A 129 -7.13 -1.86 7.71
CA SER A 129 -5.77 -1.81 8.25
C SER A 129 -5.49 -0.55 9.08
N PHE A 130 -6.16 0.58 8.80
CA PHE A 130 -6.08 1.79 9.62
C PHE A 130 -6.65 1.59 11.03
N THR A 131 -7.47 0.57 11.26
CA THR A 131 -8.04 0.23 12.58
C THR A 131 -7.53 -1.11 13.11
N HIS A 132 -6.45 -1.64 12.53
CA HIS A 132 -5.95 -2.96 12.87
C HIS A 132 -5.48 -3.04 14.34
N LYS A 133 -5.63 -4.21 14.98
CA LYS A 133 -5.24 -4.40 16.39
C LYS A 133 -3.75 -4.17 16.65
N LEU A 134 -2.89 -4.54 15.70
CA LEU A 134 -1.45 -4.35 15.78
C LEU A 134 -1.10 -2.93 15.35
N TRP A 135 -0.47 -2.16 16.24
CA TRP A 135 -0.04 -0.79 15.95
C TRP A 135 0.91 -0.71 14.76
N ARG A 136 1.76 -1.74 14.57
CA ARG A 136 2.69 -1.82 13.42
C ARG A 136 1.95 -1.82 12.09
N VAL A 137 0.84 -2.54 11.97
CA VAL A 137 0.04 -2.53 10.74
C VAL A 137 -0.55 -1.14 10.49
N ARG A 138 -1.01 -0.45 11.54
CA ARG A 138 -1.55 0.92 11.42
C ARG A 138 -0.47 1.93 11.03
N ASP A 139 0.75 1.75 11.54
CA ASP A 139 1.92 2.55 11.17
C ASP A 139 2.33 2.31 9.72
N GLU A 140 2.46 1.05 9.33
CA GLU A 140 2.93 0.65 8.01
C GLU A 140 1.91 0.93 6.90
N VAL A 141 0.58 0.90 7.16
CA VAL A 141 -0.38 1.36 6.15
C VAL A 141 -0.25 2.86 5.86
N LEU A 142 0.10 3.67 6.87
CA LEU A 142 0.38 5.10 6.67
C LEU A 142 1.64 5.29 5.82
N ILE A 143 2.69 4.51 6.07
CA ILE A 143 3.92 4.48 5.24
C ILE A 143 3.59 4.03 3.81
N CYS A 144 2.76 2.99 3.65
CA CYS A 144 2.29 2.52 2.35
C CYS A 144 1.57 3.63 1.59
N LEU A 145 0.72 4.40 2.27
CA LEU A 145 0.03 5.55 1.68
C LEU A 145 0.99 6.64 1.23
N GLN A 146 2.00 6.98 2.03
CA GLN A 146 3.06 7.93 1.64
C GLN A 146 3.80 7.46 0.39
N ASN A 147 4.23 6.19 0.36
CA ASN A 147 4.89 5.60 -0.79
C ASN A 147 3.99 5.59 -2.03
N THR A 148 2.70 5.33 -1.85
CA THR A 148 1.71 5.31 -2.92
C THR A 148 1.54 6.68 -3.55
N VAL A 149 1.34 7.73 -2.75
CA VAL A 149 1.19 9.09 -3.31
C VAL A 149 2.49 9.57 -3.95
N ASN A 150 3.66 9.21 -3.39
CA ASN A 150 4.95 9.57 -3.97
C ASN A 150 5.24 8.84 -5.28
N THR A 151 4.77 7.60 -5.44
CA THR A 151 4.99 6.79 -6.65
C THR A 151 3.98 7.11 -7.74
N TYR A 152 2.69 7.22 -7.39
CA TYR A 152 1.59 7.29 -8.37
C TYR A 152 0.88 8.66 -8.41
N GLY A 153 1.24 9.57 -7.51
CA GLY A 153 0.63 10.88 -7.36
C GLY A 153 -0.69 10.84 -6.58
N ALA A 154 -1.00 11.92 -5.85
CA ALA A 154 -2.23 12.01 -5.05
C ALA A 154 -3.55 11.77 -5.83
N ARG A 155 -3.57 11.99 -7.15
CA ARG A 155 -4.76 11.77 -8.00
C ARG A 155 -5.07 10.29 -8.23
N SER A 156 -4.15 9.37 -7.92
CA SER A 156 -4.41 7.94 -8.00
C SER A 156 -5.34 7.44 -6.89
N LEU A 157 -5.68 8.30 -5.91
CA LEU A 157 -6.50 7.98 -4.75
C LEU A 157 -7.60 9.04 -4.52
N GLN A 158 -8.76 8.58 -4.07
CA GLN A 158 -9.83 9.40 -3.52
C GLN A 158 -9.49 9.77 -2.07
N LEU A 159 -8.57 10.74 -1.90
CA LEU A 159 -8.06 11.12 -0.59
C LEU A 159 -9.14 11.58 0.40
N SER A 160 -10.29 12.08 -0.05
CA SER A 160 -11.44 12.39 0.83
C SER A 160 -11.93 11.21 1.66
N LYS A 161 -11.81 9.98 1.12
CA LYS A 161 -12.21 8.74 1.83
C LYS A 161 -11.15 8.29 2.83
N ILE A 162 -9.89 8.64 2.61
CA ILE A 162 -8.74 8.13 3.38
C ILE A 162 -8.35 9.10 4.51
N VAL A 163 -8.36 10.41 4.25
CA VAL A 163 -8.00 11.45 5.23
C VAL A 163 -8.74 11.32 6.56
N PRO A 164 -10.06 11.01 6.62
CA PRO A 164 -10.74 10.77 7.90
C PRO A 164 -10.10 9.67 8.75
N SER A 165 -9.59 8.60 8.12
CA SER A 165 -8.88 7.51 8.82
C SER A 165 -7.53 7.98 9.34
N ILE A 166 -6.79 8.79 8.57
CA ILE A 166 -5.53 9.39 9.02
C ILE A 166 -5.77 10.30 10.22
N CYS A 167 -6.82 11.14 10.18
CA CYS A 167 -7.16 12.03 11.29
C CYS A 167 -7.46 11.27 12.59
N LYS A 168 -8.14 10.12 12.52
CA LYS A 168 -8.36 9.27 13.70
C LYS A 168 -7.06 8.74 14.30
N LEU A 169 -6.05 8.46 13.45
CA LEU A 169 -4.75 7.96 13.89
C LEU A 169 -3.87 9.03 14.55
N LEU A 170 -4.24 10.32 14.48
CA LEU A 170 -3.59 11.38 15.25
C LEU A 170 -3.75 11.20 16.78
N ASP A 171 -4.78 10.46 17.19
CA ASP A 171 -5.09 10.14 18.59
C ASP A 171 -4.83 8.67 18.93
N ASP A 172 -4.03 7.97 18.11
CA ASP A 172 -3.66 6.57 18.35
C ASP A 172 -2.96 6.39 19.70
N GLN A 173 -3.15 5.24 20.37
CA GLN A 173 -2.48 4.95 21.64
C GLN A 173 -0.95 4.89 21.50
N ASN A 174 -0.46 4.43 20.35
CA ASN A 174 0.97 4.33 20.06
C ASN A 174 1.52 5.65 19.50
N SER A 175 2.61 6.16 20.08
CA SER A 175 3.20 7.43 19.68
C SER A 175 3.75 7.45 18.25
N GLN A 176 4.31 6.33 17.79
CA GLN A 176 4.86 6.21 16.44
C GLN A 176 3.75 6.35 15.39
N VAL A 177 2.62 5.67 15.60
CA VAL A 177 1.46 5.79 14.69
C VAL A 177 0.97 7.24 14.60
N ARG A 178 0.92 7.97 15.73
CA ARG A 178 0.54 9.40 15.73
C ARG A 178 1.53 10.26 14.97
N GLU A 179 2.83 9.98 15.09
CA GLU A 179 3.88 10.71 14.37
C GLU A 179 3.81 10.44 12.86
N THR A 180 3.70 9.17 12.47
CA THR A 180 3.53 8.76 11.07
C THR A 180 2.25 9.33 10.47
N ALA A 181 1.16 9.47 11.25
CA ALA A 181 -0.07 10.12 10.78
C ALA A 181 0.14 11.61 10.45
N ILE A 182 0.90 12.33 11.27
CA ILE A 182 1.29 13.73 10.98
C ILE A 182 2.14 13.78 9.70
N MET A 183 3.14 12.91 9.57
CA MET A 183 3.99 12.86 8.38
C MET A 183 3.20 12.51 7.11
N THR A 184 2.20 11.63 7.23
CA THR A 184 1.31 11.27 6.13
C THR A 184 0.46 12.45 5.68
N LEU A 185 -0.07 13.25 6.61
CA LEU A 185 -0.78 14.49 6.26
C LEU A 185 0.15 15.50 5.59
N ALA A 186 1.41 15.58 6.02
CA ALA A 186 2.41 16.45 5.39
C ALA A 186 2.72 16.01 3.95
N GLU A 187 2.78 14.70 3.69
CA GLU A 187 2.92 14.17 2.33
C GLU A 187 1.68 14.49 1.48
N VAL A 188 0.48 14.29 2.02
CA VAL A 188 -0.76 14.69 1.32
C VAL A 188 -0.77 16.20 1.02
N TYR A 189 -0.33 17.04 1.96
CA TYR A 189 -0.19 18.48 1.75
C TYR A 189 0.82 18.81 0.65
N ARG A 190 1.98 18.14 0.62
CA ARG A 190 2.99 18.31 -0.43
C ARG A 190 2.40 18.17 -1.84
N HIS A 191 1.47 17.23 -2.02
CA HIS A 191 0.85 16.93 -3.31
C HIS A 191 -0.36 17.83 -3.63
N VAL A 192 -1.11 18.28 -2.63
CA VAL A 192 -2.46 18.88 -2.78
C VAL A 192 -2.52 20.38 -2.44
N GLY A 193 -1.63 20.85 -1.56
CA GLY A 193 -1.51 22.25 -1.13
C GLY A 193 -2.51 22.68 -0.06
N GLU A 194 -2.78 23.99 0.01
CA GLU A 194 -3.51 24.61 1.14
C GLU A 194 -4.95 24.14 1.34
N ARG A 195 -5.53 23.48 0.33
CA ARG A 195 -6.84 22.84 0.47
C ARG A 195 -6.87 21.81 1.59
N VAL A 196 -5.75 21.10 1.82
CA VAL A 196 -5.63 20.15 2.93
C VAL A 196 -5.71 20.88 4.26
N ARG A 197 -5.00 22.01 4.40
CA ARG A 197 -5.04 22.84 5.61
C ARG A 197 -6.46 23.31 5.93
N GLN A 198 -7.17 23.81 4.91
CA GLN A 198 -8.55 24.30 5.05
C GLN A 198 -9.54 23.21 5.43
N ASP A 199 -9.37 21.98 4.93
CA ASP A 199 -10.23 20.85 5.28
C ASP A 199 -9.96 20.37 6.71
N LEU A 200 -8.69 20.21 7.09
CA LEU A 200 -8.31 19.76 8.44
C LEU A 200 -8.80 20.70 9.54
N ALA A 201 -8.83 22.01 9.28
CA ALA A 201 -9.41 23.01 10.21
C ALA A 201 -10.86 22.70 10.61
N LYS A 202 -11.61 21.96 9.78
CA LYS A 202 -13.03 21.63 9.99
C LYS A 202 -13.25 20.24 10.57
N LYS A 203 -12.20 19.44 10.79
CA LYS A 203 -12.29 18.04 11.23
C LYS A 203 -12.34 17.84 12.76
N GLY A 204 -12.37 18.92 13.54
CA GLY A 204 -12.44 18.84 15.01
C GLY A 204 -11.14 18.30 15.65
N ILE A 205 -10.00 18.43 14.98
CA ILE A 205 -8.69 18.04 15.51
C ILE A 205 -8.31 18.96 16.67
N ALA A 206 -7.76 18.40 17.76
CA ALA A 206 -7.33 19.18 18.91
C ALA A 206 -6.35 20.32 18.49
N PRO A 207 -6.49 21.56 19.01
CA PRO A 207 -5.69 22.70 18.56
C PRO A 207 -4.17 22.46 18.62
N GLN A 208 -3.69 21.82 19.67
CA GLN A 208 -2.27 21.50 19.82
C GLN A 208 -1.77 20.57 18.70
N ARG A 209 -2.57 19.57 18.33
CA ARG A 209 -2.25 18.62 17.24
C ARG A 209 -2.31 19.33 15.89
N LEU A 210 -3.31 20.16 15.68
CA LEU A 210 -3.47 20.93 14.45
C LEU A 210 -2.26 21.86 14.23
N ASN A 211 -1.78 22.51 15.29
CA ASN A 211 -0.57 23.34 15.24
C ASN A 211 0.68 22.55 14.85
N GLN A 212 0.84 21.31 15.34
CA GLN A 212 1.96 20.44 14.94
C GLN A 212 1.89 20.08 13.45
N ILE A 213 0.69 19.77 12.96
CA ILE A 213 0.47 19.47 11.53
C ILE A 213 0.79 20.71 10.68
N TYR A 214 0.32 21.88 11.09
CA TYR A 214 0.57 23.14 10.40
C TYR A 214 2.04 23.53 10.38
N ALA A 215 2.77 23.32 11.48
CA ALA A 215 4.22 23.49 11.50
C ALA A 215 4.90 22.59 10.46
N LYS A 216 4.46 21.33 10.32
CA LYS A 216 4.97 20.42 9.27
C LYS A 216 4.61 20.87 7.85
N PHE A 217 3.42 21.41 7.64
CA PHE A 217 3.05 21.97 6.33
C PHE A 217 3.93 23.17 5.98
N ASP A 218 4.19 24.04 6.96
CA ASP A 218 5.06 25.19 6.79
C ASP A 218 6.49 24.74 6.50
N GLU A 219 7.05 23.74 7.19
CA GLU A 219 8.35 23.16 6.87
C GLU A 219 8.43 22.65 5.42
N VAL A 220 7.40 21.92 4.94
CA VAL A 220 7.33 21.44 3.55
C VAL A 220 7.31 22.60 2.55
N LYS A 221 6.55 23.66 2.85
CA LYS A 221 6.45 24.84 1.98
C LYS A 221 7.76 25.64 1.92
N HIS A 222 8.38 25.91 3.07
CA HIS A 222 9.61 26.70 3.16
C HIS A 222 10.82 25.98 2.58
N SER A 223 10.85 24.63 2.64
CA SER A 223 11.90 23.83 2.02
C SER A 223 11.81 23.74 0.49
N GLY A 224 10.80 24.37 -0.13
CA GLY A 224 10.53 24.22 -1.56
C GLY A 224 10.09 22.79 -1.92
N GLY A 225 9.65 22.01 -0.93
CA GLY A 225 9.28 20.61 -1.10
C GLY A 225 7.93 20.40 -1.78
N MET A 226 7.19 21.46 -2.08
CA MET A 226 5.87 21.40 -2.74
C MET A 226 6.00 20.86 -4.16
N LEU A 227 5.05 20.02 -4.57
CA LEU A 227 4.96 19.55 -5.96
C LEU A 227 4.14 20.50 -6.81
N ALA A 228 4.44 20.59 -8.12
CA ALA A 228 3.66 21.40 -9.06
C ALA A 228 2.15 21.06 -9.05
N THR A 229 1.80 19.81 -8.70
CA THR A 229 0.41 19.36 -8.54
C THR A 229 -0.36 20.11 -7.43
N ALA A 230 0.33 20.71 -6.46
CA ALA A 230 -0.27 21.51 -5.40
C ALA A 230 -0.85 22.83 -5.93
N ASP A 231 -0.20 23.46 -6.92
CA ASP A 231 -0.58 24.76 -7.48
C ASP A 231 -1.79 24.66 -8.43
N PHE A 232 -1.98 23.52 -9.10
CA PHE A 232 -3.18 23.24 -9.92
C PHE A 232 -4.49 23.23 -9.12
N GLY A 233 -4.40 23.25 -7.79
CA GLY A 233 -5.55 23.40 -6.90
C GLY A 233 -6.18 24.78 -6.86
N GLU A 234 -5.39 25.83 -7.09
CA GLU A 234 -5.88 27.20 -7.12
C GLU A 234 -6.50 27.57 -8.47
N TYR A 235 -6.01 26.97 -9.57
CA TYR A 235 -6.49 27.28 -10.92
C TYR A 235 -7.85 26.67 -11.29
N ASN A 236 -8.36 25.68 -10.55
CA ASN A 236 -9.66 25.04 -10.82
C ASN A 236 -10.81 25.59 -9.97
N SER A 237 -10.69 26.81 -9.43
CA SER A 237 -11.83 27.53 -8.84
C SER A 237 -12.79 28.13 -9.88
N TYR A 238 -12.62 27.86 -11.17
CA TYR A 238 -13.56 28.30 -12.19
C TYR A 238 -14.82 27.42 -12.17
N LEU A 239 -15.91 28.10 -11.79
CA LEU A 239 -17.31 27.71 -11.77
C LEU A 239 -17.68 26.58 -12.75
N ASP A 240 -18.53 25.66 -12.31
CA ASP A 240 -19.30 24.85 -13.25
C ASP A 240 -20.23 25.74 -14.11
N LEU A 241 -20.84 25.19 -15.17
CA LEU A 241 -21.78 25.90 -16.06
C LEU A 241 -22.99 26.52 -15.32
N GLN A 242 -23.12 26.31 -14.01
CA GLN A 242 -24.21 26.81 -13.16
C GLN A 242 -23.73 27.74 -12.03
N GLY A 243 -22.45 28.13 -11.99
CA GLY A 243 -21.98 29.16 -11.05
C GLY A 243 -21.80 28.69 -9.60
N LYS A 244 -21.65 27.38 -9.33
CA LYS A 244 -21.38 26.89 -7.97
C LYS A 244 -19.88 26.68 -7.71
N LYS A 245 -19.42 27.01 -6.49
CA LYS A 245 -18.07 26.70 -6.00
C LYS A 245 -17.89 25.18 -5.96
N MET A 246 -16.99 24.65 -6.79
CA MET A 246 -16.56 23.25 -6.69
C MET A 246 -15.78 23.03 -5.38
N GLN A 247 -16.36 22.32 -4.43
CA GLN A 247 -15.60 21.68 -3.34
C GLN A 247 -15.01 20.39 -3.89
N ILE A 248 -13.74 20.41 -4.26
CA ILE A 248 -13.05 19.24 -4.84
C ILE A 248 -12.62 18.29 -3.71
N PHE A 249 -13.63 17.68 -3.08
CA PHE A 249 -13.59 16.37 -2.42
C PHE A 249 -14.88 15.56 -2.68
N TYR A 250 -15.82 16.13 -3.44
CA TYR A 250 -17.03 15.47 -3.93
C TYR A 250 -17.07 15.50 -5.45
N VAL A 251 -16.34 14.61 -6.11
CA VAL A 251 -16.81 14.07 -7.38
C VAL A 251 -16.59 12.57 -7.29
N THR A 252 -17.71 11.85 -7.32
CA THR A 252 -17.85 10.39 -7.45
C THR A 252 -17.02 9.82 -8.57
#